data_AF-A0A8S8ZEL9-F1
#
_entry.id   AF-A0A8S8ZEL9-F1
#
_cell.length_a   1.000
_cell.length_b   1.000
_cell.length_c   1.000
_cell.angle_alpha   90.00
_cell.angle_beta   90.00
_cell.angle_gamma   90.00
#
_symmetry.space_group_name_H-M   'P 1'
#
loop_
_entity.id
_entity.type
_entity.pdbx_description
1 polymer ?
#
loop_
_entity_poly.entity_id
_entity_poly.type
_entity_poly.pdbx_seq_one_letter_code
_entity_poly.pdbx_strand_id
1 'polypeptide(L)'
;MIEIAARAMIGEAVSLLDLPPLRGNPFDHRPIESARAQDLVGRDSLMTRIREHIISESPRMILLVGEGGSGRTSLVNALSSQVSKRFVGKIWPQDEPVISITAKSQSG
;
A
#
# COMPACT_ATOMS: atom_id res chain seq x y z
N MET A 1 -30.26 10.22 12.04
CA MET A 1 -30.56 11.63 11.69
C MET A 1 -29.30 12.49 11.58
N ILE A 2 -28.40 12.51 12.57
CA ILE A 2 -27.17 13.33 12.57
C ILE A 2 -26.20 12.98 11.41
N GLU A 3 -26.00 11.70 11.12
CA GLU A 3 -25.05 11.24 10.09
C GLU A 3 -25.46 11.62 8.65
N ILE A 4 -26.77 11.72 8.40
CA ILE A 4 -27.32 12.11 7.10
C ILE A 4 -27.09 13.61 6.86
N ALA A 5 -27.28 14.43 7.89
CA ALA A 5 -27.02 15.86 7.83
C ALA A 5 -25.52 16.16 7.62
N ALA A 6 -24.63 15.45 8.32
CA ALA A 6 -23.19 15.60 8.13
C ALA A 6 -22.73 15.24 6.70
N ARG A 7 -23.28 14.16 6.11
CA ARG A 7 -23.01 13.80 4.72
C ARG A 7 -23.52 14.84 3.72
N ALA A 8 -24.69 15.42 3.97
CA ALA A 8 -25.27 16.47 3.12
C ALA A 8 -24.42 17.76 3.16
N MET A 9 -23.99 18.20 4.35
CA MET A 9 -23.16 19.41 4.51
C MET A 9 -21.77 19.27 3.88
N ILE A 10 -21.18 18.07 3.93
CA ILE A 10 -19.90 17.79 3.24
C ILE A 10 -20.10 17.82 1.71
N GLY A 11 -21.20 17.27 1.21
CA GLY A 11 -21.51 17.27 -0.23
C GLY A 11 -21.71 18.69 -0.79
N GLU A 12 -22.38 19.56 -0.04
CA GLU A 12 -22.62 20.95 -0.43
C GLU A 12 -21.34 21.81 -0.39
N ALA A 13 -20.49 21.61 0.62
CA ALA A 13 -19.19 22.27 0.69
C ALA A 13 -18.24 21.83 -0.45
N VAL A 14 -18.24 20.55 -0.82
CA VAL A 14 -17.43 20.04 -1.94
C VAL A 14 -17.88 20.65 -3.28
N SER A 15 -19.19 20.85 -3.47
CA SER A 15 -19.73 21.51 -4.67
C SER A 15 -19.42 23.01 -4.73
N LEU A 16 -19.32 23.70 -3.58
CA LEU A 16 -18.99 25.14 -3.52
C LEU A 16 -17.52 25.42 -3.87
N LEU A 17 -16.62 24.47 -3.61
CA LEU A 17 -15.19 24.59 -3.91
C LEU A 17 -14.82 24.07 -5.30
N ASP A 18 -15.80 23.61 -6.10
CA ASP A 18 -15.60 23.02 -7.43
C ASP A 18 -14.56 21.87 -7.43
N LEU A 19 -14.48 21.17 -6.29
CA LEU A 19 -13.53 20.08 -6.10
C LEU A 19 -14.09 18.80 -6.73
N PRO A 20 -13.24 17.98 -7.40
CA PRO A 20 -13.68 16.68 -7.87
C PRO A 20 -14.19 15.84 -6.69
N PRO A 21 -15.21 14.98 -6.90
CA PRO A 21 -15.75 14.16 -5.84
C PRO A 21 -14.65 13.30 -5.21
N LEU A 22 -14.30 13.60 -3.96
CA LEU A 22 -13.25 12.90 -3.24
C LEU A 22 -13.80 11.56 -2.72
N ARG A 23 -13.19 10.45 -3.14
CA ARG A 23 -13.57 9.09 -2.69
C ARG A 23 -13.12 8.78 -1.25
N GLY A 24 -12.45 9.73 -0.60
CA GLY A 24 -11.92 9.65 0.76
C GLY A 24 -10.94 10.81 1.01
N ASN A 25 -10.37 10.88 2.22
CA ASN A 25 -9.32 11.86 2.52
C ASN A 25 -8.08 11.59 1.65
N PRO A 26 -7.64 12.53 0.78
CA PRO A 26 -6.46 12.35 -0.05
C PRO A 26 -5.14 12.48 0.72
N PHE A 27 -5.17 12.98 1.96
CA PHE A 27 -4.03 13.14 2.85
C PHE A 27 -4.03 12.14 4.01
N ASP A 28 -4.83 11.07 3.91
CA ASP A 28 -4.78 10.02 4.92
C ASP A 28 -3.41 9.32 4.89
N HIS A 29 -2.84 9.11 6.07
CA HIS A 29 -1.57 8.40 6.24
C HIS A 29 -1.75 6.88 6.19
N ARG A 30 -2.99 6.39 6.11
CA ARG A 30 -3.28 4.97 5.95
C ARG A 30 -2.66 4.43 4.65
N PRO A 31 -2.08 3.22 4.67
CA PRO A 31 -1.64 2.58 3.46
C PRO A 31 -2.78 2.48 2.44
N ILE A 32 -2.45 2.68 1.16
CA ILE A 32 -3.42 2.53 0.06
C ILE A 32 -3.97 1.11 0.08
N GLU A 33 -5.29 0.98 -0.04
CA GLU A 33 -5.96 -0.30 -0.15
C GLU A 33 -5.98 -0.80 -1.59
N SER A 34 -6.12 -2.11 -1.80
CA SER A 34 -6.11 -2.70 -3.14
C SER A 34 -7.21 -2.14 -4.05
N ALA A 35 -8.38 -1.82 -3.51
CA ALA A 35 -9.50 -1.21 -4.24
C ALA A 35 -9.19 0.22 -4.73
N ARG A 36 -8.14 0.84 -4.20
CA ARG A 36 -7.69 2.21 -4.50
C ARG A 36 -6.31 2.22 -5.14
N ALA A 37 -5.93 1.15 -5.85
CA ALA A 37 -4.61 1.04 -6.47
C ALA A 37 -4.28 2.20 -7.43
N GLN A 38 -5.28 2.81 -8.06
CA GLN A 38 -5.11 3.99 -8.93
C GLN A 38 -4.65 5.25 -8.18
N ASP A 39 -4.77 5.29 -6.85
CA ASP A 39 -4.33 6.43 -6.04
C ASP A 39 -2.81 6.33 -5.74
N LEU A 40 -2.14 5.24 -6.14
CA LEU A 40 -0.69 5.09 -6.03
C LEU A 40 0.00 5.87 -7.15
N VAL A 41 0.77 6.89 -6.80
CA VAL A 41 1.43 7.79 -7.75
C VAL A 41 2.94 7.59 -7.81
N GLY A 42 3.52 7.77 -9.01
CA GLY A 42 4.97 7.83 -9.22
C GLY A 42 5.70 6.49 -9.06
N ARG A 43 4.97 5.36 -9.08
CA ARG A 43 5.52 4.00 -8.91
C ARG A 43 5.14 3.05 -10.04
N ASP A 44 4.67 3.58 -11.15
CA ASP A 44 4.18 2.82 -12.30
C ASP A 44 5.24 1.89 -12.88
N SER A 45 6.47 2.36 -13.04
CA SER A 45 7.58 1.53 -13.57
C SER A 45 7.91 0.34 -12.68
N LEU A 46 7.92 0.54 -11.36
CA LEU A 46 8.16 -0.53 -10.38
C LEU A 46 6.99 -1.52 -10.37
N MET A 47 5.75 -1.01 -10.41
CA MET A 47 4.55 -1.85 -10.48
C MET A 47 4.55 -2.72 -11.74
N THR A 48 4.79 -2.13 -12.91
CA THR A 48 4.87 -2.85 -14.19
C THR A 48 5.94 -3.93 -14.15
N ARG A 49 7.15 -3.60 -13.68
CA ARG A 49 8.23 -4.57 -13.59
C ARG A 49 7.86 -5.74 -12.69
N ILE A 50 7.30 -5.50 -11.50
CA ILE A 50 6.91 -6.60 -10.60
C ILE A 50 5.77 -7.42 -11.22
N ARG A 51 4.80 -6.77 -11.88
CA ARG A 51 3.70 -7.43 -12.59
C ARG A 51 4.21 -8.36 -13.68
N GLU A 52 5.18 -7.93 -14.48
CA GLU A 52 5.78 -8.77 -15.53
C GLU A 52 6.38 -10.05 -14.96
N HIS A 53 7.08 -9.99 -13.82
CA HIS A 53 7.64 -11.17 -13.16
C HIS A 53 6.56 -12.13 -12.64
N ILE A 54 5.44 -11.58 -12.16
CA ILE A 54 4.28 -12.37 -11.71
C ILE A 54 3.64 -13.09 -12.90
N ILE A 55 3.41 -12.38 -14.01
CA ILE A 55 2.80 -12.94 -15.22
C ILE A 55 3.70 -13.98 -15.87
N SER A 56 5.02 -13.75 -15.86
CA SER A 56 6.00 -14.71 -16.40
C SER A 56 6.21 -15.92 -15.49
N GLU A 57 5.46 -16.05 -14.40
CA GLU A 57 5.60 -17.09 -13.38
C GLU A 57 7.06 -17.27 -12.91
N SER A 58 7.81 -16.16 -12.81
CA SER A 58 9.22 -16.19 -12.38
C SER A 58 9.26 -16.03 -10.85
N PRO A 59 9.50 -17.12 -10.08
CA PRO A 59 9.53 -17.01 -8.63
C PRO A 59 10.70 -16.14 -8.18
N ARG A 60 10.39 -15.00 -7.55
CA ARG A 60 11.37 -14.01 -7.08
C ARG A 60 11.03 -13.57 -5.66
N MET A 61 12.04 -13.45 -4.81
CA MET A 61 11.95 -12.76 -3.53
C MET A 61 12.28 -11.28 -3.74
N ILE A 62 11.40 -10.37 -3.30
CA ILE A 62 11.57 -8.92 -3.42
C ILE A 62 11.58 -8.31 -2.02
N LEU A 63 12.65 -7.56 -1.70
CA LEU A 63 12.78 -6.78 -0.47
C LEU A 63 12.50 -5.30 -0.74
N LEU A 64 11.52 -4.72 -0.04
CA LEU A 64 11.20 -3.29 -0.13
C LEU A 64 11.92 -2.50 0.97
N VAL A 65 12.89 -1.68 0.59
CA VAL A 65 13.68 -0.83 1.51
C VAL A 65 13.29 0.64 1.32
N GLY A 66 13.21 1.38 2.41
CA GLY A 66 12.87 2.81 2.39
C GLY A 66 12.56 3.36 3.79
N GLU A 67 12.36 4.67 3.88
CA GLU A 67 12.02 5.35 5.13
C GLU A 67 10.58 5.04 5.60
N GLY A 68 10.27 5.41 6.84
CA GLY A 68 8.89 5.43 7.34
C GLY A 68 8.01 6.33 6.45
N GLY A 69 6.81 5.88 6.07
CA GLY A 69 5.93 6.67 5.21
C GLY A 69 6.25 6.65 3.70
N SER A 70 7.32 5.97 3.26
CA SER A 70 7.70 5.86 1.83
C SER A 70 6.72 5.08 0.93
N GLY A 71 5.59 4.62 1.47
CA GLY A 71 4.55 3.92 0.72
C GLY A 71 4.81 2.42 0.49
N ARG A 72 5.74 1.78 1.21
CA ARG A 72 6.05 0.33 1.06
C ARG A 72 4.81 -0.55 1.20
N THR A 73 4.03 -0.36 2.26
CA THR A 73 2.79 -1.12 2.50
C THR A 73 1.71 -0.79 1.45
N SER A 74 1.59 0.49 1.08
CA SER A 74 0.69 0.96 0.02
C SER A 74 0.99 0.29 -1.32
N LEU A 75 2.27 0.18 -1.69
CA LEU A 75 2.71 -0.47 -2.92
C LEU A 75 2.31 -1.95 -2.95
N VAL A 76 2.54 -2.69 -1.85
CA VAL A 76 2.18 -4.12 -1.77
C VAL A 76 0.66 -4.31 -1.88
N ASN A 77 -0.11 -3.47 -1.21
CA ASN A 77 -1.56 -3.51 -1.28
C ASN A 77 -2.08 -3.15 -2.68
N ALA A 78 -1.55 -2.10 -3.31
CA ALA A 78 -1.90 -1.71 -4.67
C ALA A 78 -1.53 -2.83 -5.66
N LEU A 79 -0.34 -3.44 -5.53
CA LEU A 79 0.08 -4.59 -6.33
C LEU A 79 -0.85 -5.78 -6.18
N SER A 80 -1.42 -5.97 -4.99
CA SER A 80 -2.36 -7.08 -4.77
C SER A 80 -3.64 -6.99 -5.60
N SER A 81 -3.99 -5.81 -6.12
CA SER A 81 -5.09 -5.66 -7.10
C SER A 81 -4.76 -6.24 -8.48
N GLN A 82 -3.47 -6.44 -8.78
CA GLN A 82 -2.99 -6.85 -10.09
C GLN A 82 -2.68 -8.35 -10.18
N VAL A 83 -2.86 -9.11 -9.09
CA VAL A 83 -2.54 -10.55 -9.00
C VAL A 83 -3.79 -11.38 -8.76
N SER A 84 -3.84 -12.58 -9.33
CA SER A 84 -4.98 -13.50 -9.19
C SER A 84 -5.00 -14.24 -7.86
N LYS A 85 -3.83 -14.52 -7.28
CA LYS A 85 -3.66 -15.17 -5.98
C LYS A 85 -2.84 -14.28 -5.07
N ARG A 86 -3.41 -13.97 -3.90
CA ARG A 86 -2.76 -13.19 -2.86
C ARG A 86 -2.64 -14.04 -1.61
N PHE A 87 -1.43 -14.15 -1.08
CA PHE A 87 -1.18 -14.71 0.24
C PHE A 87 -0.52 -13.65 1.11
N VAL A 88 -1.11 -13.37 2.27
CA VAL A 88 -0.52 -12.51 3.29
C VAL A 88 -0.24 -13.40 4.49
N GLY A 89 1.03 -13.64 4.76
CA GLY A 89 1.44 -14.50 5.86
C GLY A 89 2.87 -14.24 6.29
N LYS A 90 3.22 -14.79 7.45
CA LYS A 90 4.60 -14.85 7.91
C LYS A 90 5.15 -16.21 7.50
N ILE A 91 6.19 -16.20 6.67
CA ILE A 91 6.99 -17.40 6.44
C ILE A 91 7.98 -17.47 7.59
N TRP A 92 7.85 -18.50 8.42
CA TRP A 92 8.87 -18.88 9.39
C TRP A 92 9.62 -20.06 8.77
N PRO A 93 10.90 -19.89 8.38
CA PRO A 93 11.72 -21.01 7.99
C PRO A 93 11.77 -21.99 9.16
N GLN A 94 11.22 -23.20 9.00
CA GLN A 94 11.25 -24.20 10.08
C GLN A 94 12.66 -24.81 10.24
N ASP A 95 13.49 -24.73 9.18
CA ASP A 95 14.78 -25.44 9.10
C ASP A 95 16.02 -24.52 8.99
N GLU A 96 15.88 -23.19 9.02
CA GLU A 96 17.01 -22.25 8.97
C GLU A 96 17.05 -21.40 10.26
N PRO A 97 18.19 -21.35 10.98
CA PRO A 97 18.34 -20.44 12.10
C PRO A 97 18.26 -19.01 11.55
N VAL A 98 17.16 -18.34 11.84
CA VAL A 98 16.98 -16.91 11.54
C VAL A 98 18.14 -16.17 12.19
N ILE A 99 19.08 -15.71 11.37
CA ILE A 99 20.10 -14.75 11.80
C ILE A 99 19.33 -13.50 12.17
N SER A 100 18.96 -13.39 13.44
CA SER A 100 18.36 -12.18 13.98
C SER A 100 19.41 -11.08 13.86
N ILE A 101 19.29 -10.23 12.84
CA ILE A 101 20.05 -9.00 12.76
C ILE A 101 19.37 -8.02 13.73
N THR A 102 19.46 -8.33 15.02
CA THR A 102 19.19 -7.35 16.07
C THR A 102 20.50 -6.60 16.24
N ALA A 103 20.75 -5.62 15.39
CA ALA A 103 21.79 -4.63 15.64
C ALA A 103 21.33 -3.76 16.82
N LYS A 104 21.47 -4.27 18.05
CA LYS A 104 21.68 -3.40 19.21
C LYS A 104 23.09 -2.86 19.06
N SER A 105 23.20 -1.67 18.48
CA SER A 105 24.35 -0.80 18.68
C SER A 105 24.34 -0.38 20.16
N GLN A 106 24.94 -1.20 21.02
CA GLN A 106 25.51 -0.75 22.29
C GLN A 106 27.03 -0.76 22.13
N SER A 107 27.60 0.43 21.94
CA SER A 107 28.99 0.80 22.20
C SER A 107 29.08 2.32 21.95
N GLY A 108 29.39 3.19 22.89
CA GLY A 108 29.72 3.06 24.31
C GLY A 108 29.52 4.39 25.02
#